data_AF-A0A8C6TV11-F1
#
_entry.id   AF-A0A8C6TV11-F1
#
_cell.length_a   1.000
_cell.length_b   1.000
_cell.length_c   1.000
_cell.angle_alpha   90.00
_cell.angle_beta   90.00
_cell.angle_gamma   90.00
#
_symmetry.space_group_name_H-M   'P 1'
#
loop_
_entity.id
_entity.type
_entity.pdbx_description
1 polymer ?
#
loop_
_entity_poly.entity_id
_entity_poly.type
_entity_poly.pdbx_seq_one_letter_code
_entity_poly.pdbx_strand_id
1 'polypeptide(L)'
;LLIILIPKQEVLTQPRNCCGWVPIAHQVVHVVGVVIGKYGSNIRAAFWRNTPFFLVPFGAAVVLFSRPRDVPIVTADKIAAEQKKGLLFRPVDFILSVLLLGAIAFTVLRGFVVLDCPLDACFNYIYQYEPYLKDPVGFPRVMMLMYLFYAVPLMVALIYGLNFPGCGWMLDWTIFFAGAMAQAQWCHIGASLHSRTPFTYRVPTDKWWPVISLNVLLAAVPSLLALRCLTSPAYFMKPVPKGQTSEDKKMK
;
A
#
# COMPACT_ATOMS: atom_id res chain seq x y z
N LEU A 1 2.97 -14.66 8.37
CA LEU A 1 4.27 -15.36 8.42
C LEU A 1 5.08 -15.19 7.13
N LEU A 2 5.05 -14.00 6.49
CA LEU A 2 5.78 -13.70 5.25
C LEU A 2 6.60 -12.40 5.37
N ILE A 3 7.12 -12.13 6.57
CA ILE A 3 8.05 -11.01 6.85
C ILE A 3 9.49 -11.54 7.09
N ILE A 4 9.72 -12.86 7.02
CA ILE A 4 10.96 -13.49 7.51
C ILE A 4 12.02 -13.77 6.41
N LEU A 5 11.75 -13.50 5.13
CA LEU A 5 12.71 -13.80 4.05
C LEU A 5 13.41 -12.56 3.45
N ILE A 6 13.70 -11.56 4.28
CA ILE A 6 14.73 -10.56 3.94
C ILE A 6 16.06 -11.07 4.54
N PRO A 7 17.11 -11.28 3.74
CA PRO A 7 18.36 -11.89 4.20
C PRO A 7 18.96 -11.11 5.37
N LYS A 8 19.28 -11.85 6.42
CA LYS A 8 19.56 -11.44 7.80
C LYS A 8 20.93 -10.76 8.01
N GLN A 9 21.56 -10.20 6.98
CA GLN A 9 22.96 -9.72 7.08
C GLN A 9 23.19 -8.23 6.80
N GLU A 10 22.18 -7.47 6.33
CA GLU A 10 22.28 -6.00 6.12
C GLU A 10 21.29 -5.17 6.96
N VAL A 11 20.72 -5.77 8.01
CA VAL A 11 19.70 -5.11 8.87
C VAL A 11 20.31 -4.43 10.10
N LEU A 12 21.64 -4.32 10.20
CA LEU A 12 22.32 -3.82 11.41
C LEU A 12 22.63 -2.31 11.43
N THR A 13 22.21 -1.52 10.43
CA THR A 13 22.50 -0.07 10.37
C THR A 13 21.29 0.82 10.08
N GLN A 14 20.05 0.37 10.36
CA GLN A 14 18.89 1.27 10.23
C GLN A 14 17.80 1.00 11.28
N PRO A 15 17.69 1.81 12.35
CA PRO A 15 16.62 1.66 13.32
C PRO A 15 15.39 2.43 12.81
N ARG A 16 14.62 1.82 11.90
CA ARG A 16 13.25 2.27 11.58
C ARG A 16 12.26 1.22 12.07
N ASN A 17 11.64 1.49 13.22
CA ASN A 17 10.54 0.69 13.77
C ASN A 17 9.30 0.81 12.86
N CYS A 18 9.28 0.02 11.78
CA CYS A 18 8.17 -0.05 10.81
C CYS A 18 6.91 -0.77 11.34
N CYS A 19 6.87 -1.16 12.62
CA CYS A 19 5.72 -1.86 13.21
C CYS A 19 4.51 -0.96 13.53
N GLY A 20 4.66 0.37 13.56
CA GLY A 20 3.60 1.29 14.00
C GLY A 20 2.53 1.65 12.96
N TRP A 21 2.74 1.37 11.68
CA TRP A 21 1.93 1.89 10.56
C TRP A 21 0.70 1.06 10.23
N VAL A 22 0.81 -0.21 10.55
CA VAL A 22 -0.17 -1.25 10.26
C VAL A 22 -1.55 -0.96 10.86
N PRO A 23 -1.74 -0.37 12.06
CA PRO A 23 -3.09 -0.28 12.63
C PRO A 23 -4.03 0.72 11.94
N ILE A 24 -3.54 1.79 11.31
CA ILE A 24 -4.38 2.95 10.95
C ILE A 24 -5.45 2.60 9.92
N ALA A 25 -5.05 2.01 8.78
CA ALA A 25 -5.98 1.65 7.71
C ALA A 25 -7.05 0.66 8.20
N HIS A 26 -6.64 -0.34 8.99
CA HIS A 26 -7.56 -1.29 9.61
C HIS A 26 -8.53 -0.62 10.58
N GLN A 27 -8.07 0.31 11.42
CA GLN A 27 -8.96 0.99 12.36
C GLN A 27 -9.96 1.91 11.67
N VAL A 28 -9.58 2.61 10.58
CA VAL A 28 -10.53 3.42 9.80
C VAL A 28 -11.62 2.53 9.20
N VAL A 29 -11.23 1.44 8.54
CA VAL A 29 -12.19 0.48 7.96
C VAL A 29 -13.08 -0.13 9.04
N HIS A 30 -12.52 -0.49 10.19
CA HIS A 30 -13.26 -1.09 11.29
C HIS A 30 -14.25 -0.10 11.91
N VAL A 31 -13.84 1.14 12.18
CA VAL A 31 -14.71 2.14 12.81
C VAL A 31 -15.86 2.50 11.87
N VAL A 32 -15.55 2.88 10.63
CA VAL A 32 -16.56 3.29 9.65
C VAL A 32 -17.46 2.11 9.27
N GLY A 33 -16.90 0.90 9.15
CA GLY A 33 -17.65 -0.31 8.85
C GLY A 33 -18.65 -0.70 9.93
N VAL A 34 -18.28 -0.61 11.23
CA VAL A 34 -19.23 -0.86 12.32
C VAL A 34 -20.38 0.15 12.33
N VAL A 35 -20.08 1.43 12.08
CA VAL A 35 -21.06 2.52 12.09
C VAL A 35 -22.05 2.40 10.93
N ILE A 36 -21.58 2.09 9.73
CA ILE A 36 -22.43 1.99 8.52
C ILE A 36 -23.08 0.60 8.39
N GLY A 37 -22.46 -0.43 8.94
CA GLY A 37 -22.91 -1.82 8.82
C GLY A 37 -24.04 -2.19 9.78
N LYS A 38 -24.38 -3.49 9.78
CA LYS A 38 -25.44 -4.11 10.59
C LYS A 38 -25.41 -3.76 12.09
N TYR A 39 -24.23 -3.41 12.63
CA TYR A 39 -24.05 -3.09 14.05
C TYR A 39 -24.24 -1.60 14.38
N GLY A 40 -24.50 -0.73 13.40
CA GLY A 40 -24.61 0.72 13.59
C GLY A 40 -25.74 1.13 14.55
N SER A 41 -26.83 0.35 14.63
CA SER A 41 -27.94 0.61 15.55
C SER A 41 -27.65 0.22 17.00
N ASN A 42 -26.62 -0.60 17.27
CA ASN A 42 -26.29 -1.14 18.59
C ASN A 42 -24.77 -1.30 18.77
N ILE A 43 -24.06 -0.17 18.84
CA ILE A 43 -22.60 -0.14 19.02
C ILE A 43 -22.27 -0.57 20.45
N ARG A 44 -21.72 -1.77 20.63
CA ARG A 44 -21.33 -2.31 21.95
C ARG A 44 -20.15 -1.53 22.51
N ALA A 45 -20.12 -1.28 23.83
CA ALA A 45 -18.99 -0.61 24.51
C ALA A 45 -17.62 -1.29 24.24
N ALA A 46 -17.60 -2.60 23.97
CA ALA A 46 -16.40 -3.34 23.57
C ALA A 46 -15.72 -2.82 22.29
N PHE A 47 -16.46 -2.12 21.42
CA PHE A 47 -15.94 -1.44 20.22
C PHE A 47 -15.01 -0.28 20.59
N TRP A 48 -15.41 0.55 21.56
CA TRP A 48 -14.64 1.72 22.01
C TRP A 48 -13.31 1.37 22.65
N ARG A 49 -13.13 0.11 23.08
CA ARG A 49 -11.86 -0.39 23.60
C ARG A 49 -10.75 -0.43 22.53
N ASN A 50 -11.08 -0.43 21.23
CA ASN A 50 -10.09 -0.34 20.16
C ASN A 50 -9.65 1.11 19.85
N THR A 51 -10.39 2.13 20.32
CA THR A 51 -10.15 3.55 20.04
C THR A 51 -8.79 4.09 20.57
N PRO A 52 -8.26 3.65 21.73
CA PRO A 52 -6.94 4.10 22.18
C PRO A 52 -5.79 3.70 21.24
N PHE A 53 -5.96 2.62 20.46
CA PHE A 53 -4.99 2.17 19.45
C PHE A 53 -5.00 3.04 18.18
N PHE A 54 -5.77 4.13 18.14
CA PHE A 54 -5.86 5.07 17.02
C PHE A 54 -4.80 6.18 17.10
N LEU A 55 -4.50 6.67 18.30
CA LEU A 55 -3.63 7.83 18.52
C LEU A 55 -2.14 7.47 18.47
N VAL A 56 -1.77 6.32 19.01
CA VAL A 56 -0.39 5.82 19.03
C VAL A 56 0.21 5.66 17.63
N PRO A 57 -0.44 4.99 16.67
CA PRO A 57 0.13 4.83 15.33
C PRO A 57 0.14 6.15 14.54
N PHE A 58 -0.81 7.07 14.77
CA PHE A 58 -0.80 8.40 14.17
C PHE A 58 0.36 9.26 14.71
N GLY A 59 0.63 9.21 16.01
CA GLY A 59 1.80 9.86 16.61
C GLY A 59 3.12 9.27 16.10
N ALA A 60 3.22 7.94 16.03
CA ALA A 60 4.37 7.28 15.41
C ALA A 60 4.54 7.68 13.94
N ALA A 61 3.43 7.93 13.24
CA ALA A 61 3.45 8.34 11.86
C ALA A 61 4.07 9.73 11.66
N VAL A 62 3.57 10.71 12.41
CA VAL A 62 4.06 12.08 12.40
C VAL A 62 5.56 12.11 12.78
N VAL A 63 5.97 11.36 13.80
CA VAL A 63 7.37 11.33 14.24
C VAL A 63 8.31 10.79 13.17
N LEU A 64 7.92 9.76 12.41
CA LEU A 64 8.79 9.21 11.38
C LEU A 64 8.88 10.12 10.14
N PHE A 65 7.75 10.66 9.66
CA PHE A 65 7.76 11.58 8.53
C PHE A 65 8.49 12.89 8.85
N SER A 66 8.54 13.28 10.13
CA SER A 66 9.26 14.47 10.59
C SER A 66 10.77 14.24 10.80
N ARG A 67 11.26 12.99 10.74
CA ARG A 67 12.69 12.71 10.93
C ARG A 67 13.48 13.02 9.65
N PRO A 68 14.58 13.79 9.73
CA PRO A 68 15.48 13.98 8.60
C PRO A 68 16.04 12.62 8.16
N ARG A 69 16.02 12.38 6.85
CA ARG A 69 16.44 11.11 6.28
C ARG A 69 17.95 11.12 6.04
N ASP A 70 18.65 10.12 6.56
CA ASP A 70 20.01 9.80 6.13
C ASP A 70 19.93 9.28 4.69
N VAL A 71 20.27 10.15 3.74
CA VAL A 71 20.33 9.81 2.33
C VAL A 71 21.70 9.17 2.04
N PRO A 72 21.76 7.99 1.40
CA PRO A 72 23.02 7.43 0.94
C PRO A 72 23.76 8.47 0.08
N ILE A 73 25.04 8.68 0.36
CA ILE A 73 25.90 9.60 -0.40
C ILE A 73 26.17 8.94 -1.76
N VAL A 74 25.34 9.28 -2.76
CA VAL A 74 25.51 8.84 -4.14
C VAL A 74 26.12 9.99 -4.95
N THR A 75 27.18 9.69 -5.71
CA THR A 75 27.85 10.67 -6.57
C THR A 75 26.88 11.31 -7.55
N ALA A 76 26.95 12.63 -7.70
CA ALA A 76 26.07 13.41 -8.58
C ALA A 76 26.06 12.90 -10.04
N ASP A 77 27.20 12.40 -10.53
CA ASP A 77 27.31 11.86 -11.89
C ASP A 77 26.52 10.56 -12.06
N LYS A 78 26.45 9.71 -11.03
CA LYS A 78 25.63 8.48 -11.03
C LYS A 78 24.14 8.79 -10.98
N ILE A 79 23.74 9.82 -10.23
CA ILE A 79 22.36 10.32 -10.19
C ILE A 79 21.96 10.82 -11.59
N ALA A 80 22.77 11.70 -12.20
CA ALA A 80 22.50 12.24 -13.53
C ALA A 80 22.41 11.16 -14.61
N ALA A 81 23.28 10.13 -14.56
CA ALA A 81 23.27 9.02 -15.50
C ALA A 81 21.97 8.18 -15.40
N GLU A 82 21.50 7.89 -14.18
CA GLU A 82 20.24 7.15 -13.99
C GLU A 82 19.00 7.99 -14.34
N GLN A 83 19.01 9.29 -14.03
CA GLN A 83 17.89 10.19 -14.34
C GLN A 83 17.71 10.44 -15.84
N LYS A 84 18.79 10.33 -16.62
CA LYS A 84 18.74 10.45 -18.09
C LYS A 84 18.06 9.23 -18.75
N LYS A 85 17.93 8.10 -18.05
CA LYS A 85 17.30 6.90 -18.61
C LYS A 85 15.78 7.05 -18.63
N GLY A 86 15.20 7.00 -19.82
CA GLY A 86 13.75 6.86 -19.99
C GLY A 86 13.20 5.59 -19.34
N LEU A 87 11.88 5.55 -19.11
CA LEU A 87 11.22 4.42 -18.44
C LEU A 87 11.45 3.07 -19.16
N LEU A 88 11.48 3.08 -20.50
CA LEU A 88 11.70 1.87 -21.30
C LEU A 88 13.10 1.27 -21.13
N PHE A 89 14.09 2.09 -20.78
CA PHE A 89 15.46 1.63 -20.48
C PHE A 89 15.62 1.15 -19.03
N ARG A 90 14.53 1.18 -18.25
CA ARG A 90 14.44 0.72 -16.86
C ARG A 90 13.35 -0.36 -16.76
N PRO A 91 13.64 -1.61 -17.16
CA PRO A 91 12.62 -2.66 -17.32
C PRO A 91 11.85 -2.95 -16.01
N VAL A 92 12.52 -2.86 -14.85
CA VAL A 92 11.87 -3.04 -13.54
C VAL A 92 10.84 -1.93 -13.28
N ASP A 93 11.19 -0.67 -13.56
CA ASP A 93 10.31 0.47 -13.33
C ASP A 93 9.11 0.44 -14.31
N PHE A 94 9.33 -0.05 -15.53
CA PHE A 94 8.27 -0.29 -16.52
C PHE A 94 7.30 -1.39 -16.06
N ILE A 95 7.81 -2.56 -15.64
CA ILE A 95 6.98 -3.67 -15.14
C ILE A 95 6.17 -3.23 -13.91
N LEU A 96 6.80 -2.52 -12.97
CA LEU A 96 6.12 -1.97 -11.80
C LEU A 96 5.01 -0.97 -12.18
N SER A 97 5.23 -0.14 -13.19
CA SER A 97 4.20 0.77 -13.71
C SER A 97 3.01 0.02 -14.30
N VAL A 98 3.25 -1.04 -15.08
CA VAL A 98 2.19 -1.90 -15.63
C VAL A 98 1.41 -2.62 -14.53
N LEU A 99 2.12 -3.16 -13.52
CA LEU A 99 1.50 -3.80 -12.37
C LEU A 99 0.64 -2.83 -11.55
N LEU A 100 1.10 -1.60 -11.33
CA LEU A 100 0.32 -0.54 -10.68
C LEU A 100 -0.90 -0.15 -11.49
N LEU A 101 -0.81 -0.07 -12.82
CA LEU A 101 -1.97 0.17 -13.69
C LEU A 101 -3.01 -0.95 -13.58
N GLY A 102 -2.56 -2.21 -13.57
CA GLY A 102 -3.44 -3.37 -13.31
C GLY A 102 -4.10 -3.30 -11.93
N ALA A 103 -3.34 -2.94 -10.90
CA ALA A 103 -3.85 -2.76 -9.55
C ALA A 103 -4.89 -1.63 -9.46
N ILE A 104 -4.66 -0.51 -10.16
CA ILE A 104 -5.62 0.59 -10.27
C ILE A 104 -6.91 0.10 -10.94
N ALA A 105 -6.80 -0.55 -12.11
CA ALA A 105 -7.96 -1.04 -12.85
C ALA A 105 -8.82 -2.00 -12.00
N PHE A 106 -8.17 -2.94 -11.31
CA PHE A 106 -8.86 -3.88 -10.43
C PHE A 106 -9.47 -3.21 -9.19
N THR A 107 -8.78 -2.23 -8.62
CA THR A 107 -9.32 -1.45 -7.49
C THR A 107 -10.53 -0.61 -7.91
N VAL A 108 -10.48 0.01 -9.09
CA VAL A 108 -11.59 0.78 -9.66
C VAL A 108 -12.79 -0.11 -9.94
N LEU A 109 -12.57 -1.30 -10.52
CA LEU A 109 -13.62 -2.31 -10.68
C LEU A 109 -14.31 -2.62 -9.35
N ARG A 110 -13.55 -2.94 -8.30
CA ARG A 110 -14.11 -3.22 -6.97
C ARG A 110 -14.82 -2.00 -6.36
N GLY A 111 -14.33 -0.80 -6.62
CA GLY A 111 -14.98 0.45 -6.23
C GLY A 111 -16.34 0.60 -6.88
N PHE A 112 -16.44 0.39 -8.19
CA PHE A 112 -17.70 0.43 -8.93
C PHE A 112 -18.68 -0.67 -8.50
N VAL A 113 -18.17 -1.86 -8.21
CA VAL A 113 -18.96 -2.97 -7.67
C VAL A 113 -19.65 -2.58 -6.36
N VAL A 114 -18.94 -1.89 -5.46
CA VAL A 114 -19.48 -1.46 -4.16
C VAL A 114 -20.38 -0.22 -4.27
N LEU A 115 -20.20 0.59 -5.32
CA LEU A 115 -21.09 1.71 -5.66
C LEU A 115 -22.33 1.25 -6.47
N ASP A 116 -22.60 -0.05 -6.53
CA ASP A 116 -23.73 -0.65 -7.24
C ASP A 116 -23.81 -0.26 -8.74
N CYS A 117 -22.65 -0.19 -9.41
CA CYS A 117 -22.58 0.09 -10.84
C CYS A 117 -23.30 -1.01 -11.65
N PRO A 118 -24.22 -0.65 -12.58
CA PRO A 118 -25.05 -1.62 -13.32
C PRO A 118 -24.32 -2.37 -14.44
N LEU A 119 -22.99 -2.29 -14.51
CA LEU A 119 -22.20 -2.93 -15.57
C LEU A 119 -22.17 -4.46 -15.39
N ASP A 120 -22.33 -5.22 -16.48
CA ASP A 120 -22.31 -6.70 -16.47
C ASP A 120 -21.04 -7.27 -15.82
N ALA A 121 -19.89 -6.63 -16.04
CA ALA A 121 -18.64 -7.04 -15.41
C ALA A 121 -18.68 -6.91 -13.87
N CYS A 122 -19.32 -5.86 -13.35
CA CYS A 122 -19.49 -5.66 -11.91
C CYS A 122 -20.45 -6.71 -11.32
N PHE A 123 -21.55 -6.99 -12.03
CA PHE A 123 -22.50 -8.02 -11.65
C PHE A 123 -21.83 -9.40 -11.61
N ASN A 124 -21.18 -9.81 -12.70
CA ASN A 124 -20.50 -11.10 -12.76
C ASN A 124 -19.44 -11.23 -11.67
N TYR A 125 -18.66 -10.17 -11.42
CA TYR A 125 -17.64 -10.16 -10.38
C TYR A 125 -18.23 -10.39 -8.98
N ILE A 126 -19.25 -9.62 -8.59
CA ILE A 126 -19.79 -9.66 -7.23
C ILE A 126 -20.57 -10.97 -6.94
N TYR A 127 -21.18 -11.59 -7.94
CA TYR A 127 -21.92 -12.85 -7.73
C TYR A 127 -21.05 -14.09 -7.88
N GLN A 128 -20.09 -14.09 -8.80
CA GLN A 128 -19.28 -15.29 -9.06
C GLN A 128 -17.99 -15.32 -8.25
N TYR A 129 -17.33 -14.18 -8.04
CA TYR A 129 -15.99 -14.14 -7.43
C TYR A 129 -16.04 -13.67 -5.98
N GLU A 130 -16.58 -12.48 -5.71
CA GLU A 130 -16.51 -11.87 -4.38
C GLU A 130 -17.87 -11.45 -3.83
N PRO A 131 -18.74 -12.42 -3.47
CA PRO A 131 -20.00 -12.12 -2.80
C PRO A 131 -19.79 -11.50 -1.41
N TYR A 132 -18.58 -11.60 -0.86
CA TYR A 132 -18.18 -10.96 0.40
C TYR A 132 -18.40 -9.44 0.40
N LEU A 133 -18.29 -8.78 -0.76
CA LEU A 133 -18.57 -7.35 -0.88
C LEU A 133 -20.02 -6.98 -0.54
N LYS A 134 -20.96 -7.93 -0.57
CA LYS A 134 -22.36 -7.74 -0.19
C LYS A 134 -22.64 -7.94 1.29
N ASP A 135 -21.63 -8.27 2.09
CA ASP A 135 -21.83 -8.57 3.49
C ASP A 135 -22.46 -7.36 4.23
N PRO A 136 -23.56 -7.56 4.98
CA PRO A 136 -24.21 -6.50 5.76
C PRO A 136 -23.31 -5.89 6.84
N VAL A 137 -22.16 -6.49 7.20
CA VAL A 137 -21.21 -5.91 8.16
C VAL A 137 -20.51 -4.64 7.64
N GLY A 138 -20.50 -4.37 6.34
CA GLY A 138 -20.00 -3.11 5.76
C GLY A 138 -18.47 -2.96 5.66
N PHE A 139 -17.67 -3.72 6.42
CA PHE A 139 -16.19 -3.69 6.33
C PHE A 139 -15.62 -3.81 4.90
N PRO A 140 -15.99 -4.82 4.10
CA PRO A 140 -15.44 -4.95 2.76
C PRO A 140 -15.81 -3.78 1.86
N ARG A 141 -17.03 -3.24 2.00
CA ARG A 141 -17.49 -2.08 1.22
C ARG A 141 -16.68 -0.83 1.53
N VAL A 142 -16.53 -0.52 2.82
CA VAL A 142 -15.73 0.63 3.28
C VAL A 142 -14.28 0.50 2.82
N MET A 143 -13.70 -0.70 2.88
CA MET A 143 -12.34 -0.95 2.39
C MET A 143 -12.20 -0.62 0.90
N MET A 144 -13.12 -1.08 0.04
CA MET A 144 -13.05 -0.80 -1.40
C MET A 144 -13.24 0.67 -1.72
N LEU A 145 -14.11 1.38 -0.99
CA LEU A 145 -14.26 2.83 -1.15
C LEU A 145 -13.01 3.59 -0.69
N MET A 146 -12.39 3.18 0.41
CA MET A 146 -11.11 3.74 0.84
C MET A 146 -10.04 3.54 -0.23
N TYR A 147 -9.99 2.38 -0.87
CA TYR A 147 -9.04 2.15 -1.95
C TYR A 147 -9.35 2.99 -3.19
N LEU A 148 -10.62 3.08 -3.58
CA LEU A 148 -11.04 3.89 -4.71
C LEU A 148 -10.66 5.37 -4.53
N PHE A 149 -10.90 5.95 -3.35
CA PHE A 149 -10.71 7.37 -3.13
C PHE A 149 -9.31 7.76 -2.65
N TYR A 150 -8.57 6.86 -1.98
CA TYR A 150 -7.25 7.19 -1.41
C TYR A 150 -6.12 6.36 -1.99
N ALA A 151 -6.32 5.05 -2.21
CA ALA A 151 -5.26 4.21 -2.76
C ALA A 151 -5.05 4.46 -4.27
N VAL A 152 -6.11 4.65 -5.06
CA VAL A 152 -6.00 4.92 -6.50
C VAL A 152 -5.23 6.21 -6.78
N PRO A 153 -5.56 7.37 -6.17
CA PRO A 153 -4.76 8.58 -6.38
C PRO A 153 -3.31 8.41 -5.94
N LEU A 154 -3.06 7.66 -4.86
CA LEU A 154 -1.70 7.36 -4.42
C LEU A 154 -0.95 6.47 -5.43
N MET A 155 -1.59 5.43 -5.97
CA MET A 155 -0.99 4.59 -7.02
C MET A 155 -0.69 5.39 -8.30
N VAL A 156 -1.55 6.34 -8.67
CA VAL A 156 -1.28 7.28 -9.77
C VAL A 156 -0.06 8.15 -9.46
N ALA A 157 0.04 8.69 -8.24
CA ALA A 157 1.22 9.43 -7.82
C ALA A 157 2.50 8.55 -7.85
N LEU A 158 2.43 7.28 -7.44
CA LEU A 158 3.56 6.36 -7.50
C LEU A 158 3.99 6.07 -8.95
N ILE A 159 3.05 5.92 -9.88
CA ILE A 159 3.36 5.83 -11.32
C ILE A 159 4.03 7.12 -11.79
N TYR A 160 3.53 8.28 -11.38
CA TYR A 160 4.18 9.55 -11.69
C TYR A 160 5.64 9.58 -11.17
N GLY A 161 5.89 9.14 -9.94
CA GLY A 161 7.24 9.09 -9.38
C GLY A 161 8.19 8.09 -10.08
N LEU A 162 7.68 7.04 -10.73
CA LEU A 162 8.49 6.15 -11.58
C LEU A 162 8.87 6.81 -12.91
N ASN A 163 8.01 7.68 -13.43
CA ASN A 163 8.20 8.38 -14.71
C ASN A 163 9.08 9.63 -14.59
N PHE A 164 9.01 10.34 -13.45
CA PHE A 164 9.74 11.59 -13.24
C PHE A 164 10.84 11.44 -12.19
N PRO A 165 12.09 11.84 -12.51
CA PRO A 165 13.22 11.70 -11.59
C PRO A 165 13.14 12.69 -10.41
N GLY A 166 13.85 12.39 -9.33
CA GLY A 166 14.01 13.30 -8.19
C GLY A 166 12.87 13.30 -7.17
N CYS A 167 11.95 12.34 -7.26
CA CYS A 167 10.85 12.16 -6.31
C CYS A 167 11.31 11.57 -4.96
N GLY A 168 11.96 12.39 -4.12
CA GLY A 168 12.49 11.95 -2.82
C GLY A 168 11.42 11.48 -1.81
N TRP A 169 10.15 11.86 -2.01
CA TRP A 169 9.02 11.43 -1.21
C TRP A 169 8.58 9.98 -1.51
N MET A 170 8.98 9.42 -2.65
CA MET A 170 8.44 8.15 -3.15
C MET A 170 8.68 6.97 -2.21
N LEU A 171 9.87 6.88 -1.62
CA LEU A 171 10.22 5.78 -0.71
C LEU A 171 9.29 5.74 0.51
N ASP A 172 9.08 6.87 1.18
CA ASP A 172 8.31 6.90 2.43
C ASP A 172 6.84 6.56 2.17
N TRP A 173 6.25 7.14 1.12
CA TRP A 173 4.87 6.86 0.73
C TRP A 173 4.68 5.42 0.29
N THR A 174 5.65 4.84 -0.41
CA THR A 174 5.56 3.44 -0.84
C THR A 174 5.67 2.48 0.33
N ILE A 175 6.58 2.72 1.29
CA ILE A 175 6.69 1.89 2.50
C ILE A 175 5.38 1.95 3.31
N PHE A 176 4.84 3.15 3.50
CA PHE A 176 3.55 3.34 4.16
C PHE A 176 2.44 2.56 3.46
N PHE A 177 2.35 2.71 2.14
CA PHE A 177 1.34 2.05 1.33
C PHE A 177 1.49 0.52 1.34
N ALA A 178 2.71 0.00 1.28
CA ALA A 178 2.99 -1.44 1.35
C ALA A 178 2.53 -2.06 2.68
N GLY A 179 2.79 -1.40 3.81
CA GLY A 179 2.29 -1.85 5.11
C GLY A 179 0.77 -1.86 5.18
N ALA A 180 0.12 -0.80 4.72
CA ALA A 180 -1.34 -0.69 4.69
C ALA A 180 -1.98 -1.77 3.80
N MET A 181 -1.44 -1.97 2.60
CA MET A 181 -1.94 -2.97 1.64
C MET A 181 -1.74 -4.39 2.16
N ALA A 182 -0.56 -4.74 2.67
CA ALA A 182 -0.29 -6.08 3.18
C ALA A 182 -1.28 -6.50 4.27
N GLN A 183 -1.56 -5.60 5.22
CA GLN A 183 -2.50 -5.89 6.30
C GLN A 183 -3.95 -5.93 5.82
N ALA A 184 -4.38 -4.93 5.05
CA ALA A 184 -5.76 -4.86 4.59
C ALA A 184 -6.13 -6.04 3.67
N GLN A 185 -5.22 -6.44 2.77
CA GLN A 185 -5.42 -7.62 1.92
C GLN A 185 -5.43 -8.91 2.73
N TRP A 186 -4.56 -9.05 3.74
CA TRP A 186 -4.58 -10.21 4.65
C TRP A 186 -5.90 -10.33 5.40
N CYS A 187 -6.39 -9.23 5.97
CA CYS A 187 -7.68 -9.18 6.64
C CYS A 187 -8.84 -9.50 5.68
N HIS A 188 -8.79 -8.97 4.45
CA HIS A 188 -9.82 -9.21 3.44
C HIS A 188 -9.89 -10.69 3.05
N ILE A 189 -8.76 -11.32 2.72
CA ILE A 189 -8.69 -12.76 2.39
C ILE A 189 -9.16 -13.59 3.58
N GLY A 190 -8.67 -13.28 4.79
CA GLY A 190 -9.04 -14.01 6.00
C GLY A 190 -10.54 -13.95 6.25
N ALA A 191 -11.16 -12.77 6.14
CA ALA A 191 -12.58 -12.59 6.37
C ALA A 191 -13.44 -13.20 5.25
N SER A 192 -13.04 -13.09 3.98
CA SER A 192 -13.81 -13.61 2.85
C SER A 192 -13.90 -15.15 2.83
N LEU A 193 -12.92 -15.82 3.45
CA LEU A 193 -12.84 -17.28 3.55
C LEU A 193 -13.26 -17.83 4.93
N HIS A 194 -13.43 -16.96 5.94
CA HIS A 194 -13.68 -17.39 7.32
C HIS A 194 -15.01 -18.14 7.46
N SER A 195 -15.04 -19.17 8.31
CA SER A 195 -16.27 -19.92 8.62
C SER A 195 -17.36 -19.08 9.30
N ARG A 196 -16.96 -17.99 9.96
CA ARG A 196 -17.86 -17.01 10.62
C ARG A 196 -18.57 -16.08 9.63
N THR A 197 -18.04 -15.95 8.41
CA THR A 197 -18.73 -15.22 7.34
C THR A 197 -19.90 -16.08 6.86
N PRO A 198 -21.12 -15.55 6.66
CA PRO A 198 -22.24 -16.34 6.18
C PRO A 198 -21.93 -17.01 4.85
N PHE A 199 -22.39 -18.25 4.65
CA PHE A 199 -22.05 -19.06 3.47
C PHE A 199 -22.37 -18.34 2.14
N THR A 200 -23.47 -17.60 2.09
CA THR A 200 -23.90 -16.81 0.92
C THR A 200 -22.94 -15.67 0.54
N TYR A 201 -22.09 -15.23 1.46
CA TYR A 201 -21.10 -14.16 1.25
C TYR A 201 -19.66 -14.67 1.24
N ARG A 202 -19.43 -15.97 1.42
CA ARG A 202 -18.08 -16.54 1.29
C ARG A 202 -17.71 -16.67 -0.17
N VAL A 203 -16.41 -16.55 -0.45
CA VAL A 203 -15.89 -16.85 -1.79
C VAL A 203 -16.18 -18.32 -2.12
N PRO A 204 -16.80 -18.61 -3.27
CA PRO A 204 -17.02 -19.99 -3.72
C PRO A 204 -15.70 -20.76 -3.85
N THR A 205 -15.68 -22.04 -3.47
CA THR A 205 -14.45 -22.85 -3.41
C THR A 205 -13.74 -22.96 -4.76
N ASP A 206 -14.49 -22.99 -5.86
CA ASP A 206 -13.94 -23.03 -7.23
C ASP A 206 -13.26 -21.70 -7.63
N LYS A 207 -13.48 -20.61 -6.89
CA LYS A 207 -12.92 -19.28 -7.13
C LYS A 207 -11.89 -18.83 -6.08
N TRP A 208 -11.52 -19.69 -5.13
CA TRP A 208 -10.55 -19.32 -4.09
C TRP A 208 -9.22 -18.87 -4.68
N TRP A 209 -8.64 -19.64 -5.59
CA TRP A 209 -7.34 -19.34 -6.17
C TRP A 209 -7.30 -17.98 -6.89
N PRO A 210 -8.19 -17.66 -7.83
CA PRO A 210 -8.14 -16.35 -8.49
C PRO A 210 -8.31 -15.20 -7.49
N VAL A 211 -9.20 -15.33 -6.51
CA VAL A 211 -9.41 -14.30 -5.48
C VAL A 211 -8.16 -14.14 -4.60
N ILE A 212 -7.61 -15.22 -4.07
CA ILE A 212 -6.41 -15.19 -3.23
C ILE A 212 -5.23 -14.61 -4.02
N SER A 213 -5.00 -15.09 -5.25
CA SER A 213 -3.90 -14.62 -6.09
C SER A 213 -3.98 -13.12 -6.39
N LEU A 214 -5.16 -12.60 -6.72
CA LEU A 214 -5.34 -11.16 -6.99
C LEU A 214 -5.11 -10.31 -5.74
N ASN A 215 -5.62 -10.74 -4.57
CA ASN A 215 -5.41 -10.01 -3.32
C ASN A 215 -3.94 -10.08 -2.85
N VAL A 216 -3.26 -11.22 -3.02
CA VAL A 216 -1.82 -11.35 -2.75
C VAL A 216 -1.01 -10.47 -3.69
N LEU A 217 -1.37 -10.41 -4.97
CA LEU A 217 -0.71 -9.55 -5.95
C LEU A 217 -0.88 -8.07 -5.57
N LEU A 218 -2.08 -7.64 -5.17
CA LEU A 218 -2.33 -6.28 -4.67
C LEU A 218 -1.47 -5.93 -3.45
N ALA A 219 -1.21 -6.89 -2.55
CA ALA A 219 -0.30 -6.69 -1.41
C ALA A 219 1.18 -6.66 -1.82
N ALA A 220 1.55 -7.46 -2.81
CA ALA A 220 2.94 -7.62 -3.25
C ALA A 220 3.45 -6.40 -4.06
N VAL A 221 2.62 -5.82 -4.92
CA VAL A 221 3.04 -4.74 -5.84
C VAL A 221 3.67 -3.54 -5.12
N PRO A 222 3.04 -2.94 -4.07
CA PRO A 222 3.67 -1.86 -3.32
C PRO A 222 4.94 -2.30 -2.57
N SER A 223 4.99 -3.55 -2.12
CA SER A 223 6.17 -4.11 -1.42
C SER A 223 7.37 -4.25 -2.36
N LEU A 224 7.13 -4.70 -3.60
CA LEU A 224 8.14 -4.76 -4.65
C LEU A 224 8.62 -3.35 -5.05
N LEU A 225 7.70 -2.38 -5.11
CA LEU A 225 8.06 -0.99 -5.36
C LEU A 225 8.91 -0.40 -4.21
N ALA A 226 8.59 -0.72 -2.96
CA ALA A 226 9.39 -0.29 -1.81
C ALA A 226 10.80 -0.89 -1.89
N LEU A 227 10.91 -2.18 -2.21
CA LEU A 227 12.19 -2.85 -2.39
C LEU A 227 13.00 -2.21 -3.53
N ARG A 228 12.35 -1.84 -4.64
CA ARG A 228 12.99 -1.11 -5.74
C ARG A 228 13.54 0.25 -5.28
N CYS A 229 12.75 1.01 -4.52
CA CYS A 229 13.16 2.30 -3.98
C CYS A 229 14.34 2.19 -3.00
N LEU A 230 14.44 1.09 -2.25
CA LEU A 230 15.55 0.83 -1.30
C LEU A 230 16.83 0.36 -2.01
N THR A 231 16.70 -0.56 -2.97
CA THR A 231 17.84 -1.18 -3.64
C THR A 231 18.50 -0.29 -4.68
N SER A 232 17.79 0.68 -5.27
CA SER A 232 18.40 1.66 -6.16
C SER A 232 17.76 3.04 -6.03
N PRO A 233 18.14 3.81 -4.99
CA PRO A 233 17.52 5.10 -4.72
C PRO A 233 17.96 6.22 -5.67
N ALA A 234 19.02 6.01 -6.46
CA ALA A 234 19.68 7.04 -7.27
C ALA A 234 18.73 7.81 -8.21
N TYR A 235 17.72 7.15 -8.78
CA TYR A 235 16.76 7.79 -9.67
C TYR A 235 15.85 8.79 -8.93
N PHE A 236 15.48 8.48 -7.68
CA PHE A 236 14.55 9.26 -6.85
C PHE A 236 15.23 10.37 -6.05
N MET A 237 16.57 10.37 -5.98
CA MET A 237 17.34 11.36 -5.25
C MET A 237 17.37 12.70 -5.98
N LYS A 238 17.38 13.79 -5.21
CA LYS A 238 17.66 15.13 -5.75
C LYS A 238 19.17 15.24 -6.03
N PRO A 239 19.59 15.77 -7.19
CA PRO A 239 21.00 15.96 -7.48
C PRO A 239 21.60 16.98 -6.50
N VAL A 240 22.74 16.65 -5.89
CA VAL A 240 23.51 17.59 -5.06
C VAL A 240 24.28 18.54 -5.99
N PRO A 241 24.20 19.87 -5.78
CA PRO A 241 24.98 20.82 -6.58
C PRO A 241 26.47 20.53 -6.49
N LYS A 242 27.20 20.62 -7.61
CA LYS A 242 28.64 20.30 -7.75
C LYS A 242 29.59 21.16 -6.89
N GLY A 243 29.09 22.03 -6.00
CA GLY A 243 29.89 22.99 -5.22
C GLY A 243 30.22 22.59 -3.77
N GLN A 244 29.66 21.51 -3.22
CA GLN A 244 29.87 21.15 -1.79
C GLN A 244 31.02 20.16 -1.56
N THR A 245 31.57 19.53 -2.61
CA THR A 245 32.68 18.57 -2.47
C THR A 245 34.08 19.20 -2.43
N SER A 246 34.21 20.52 -2.66
CA SER A 246 35.50 21.21 -2.72
C SER A 246 35.82 22.11 -1.52
N GLU A 247 34.84 22.53 -0.73
CA GLU A 247 35.06 23.44 0.40
C GLU A 247 35.51 22.70 1.68
N ASP A 248 34.97 21.49 1.95
CA ASP A 248 35.34 20.72 3.15
C ASP A 248 36.73 20.07 3.11
N LYS A 249 37.40 20.06 1.95
CA LYS A 249 38.81 19.63 1.84
C LYS A 249 39.81 20.77 1.94
N LYS A 250 39.37 22.03 1.99
CA LYS A 250 40.25 23.20 2.22
C LYS A 250 40.20 23.71 3.66
N MET A 251 39.33 23.16 4.51
CA MET A 251 39.24 23.48 5.93
C MET A 251 39.55 22.24 6.80
N LYS A 252 40.74 21.67 6.63
CA LYS A 252 41.39 20.81 7.64
C LYS A 252 42.89 20.83 7.46
#